data_AF-A0A4Z0LTA9-F1
#
_entry.id   AF-A0A4Z0LTA9-F1
#
_cell.length_a   1.000
_cell.length_b   1.000
_cell.length_c   1.000
_cell.angle_alpha   90.00
_cell.angle_beta   90.00
_cell.angle_gamma   90.00
#
_symmetry.space_group_name_H-M   'P 1'
#
loop_
_entity.id
_entity.type
_entity.pdbx_description
1 polymer ?
#
loop_
_entity_poly.entity_id
_entity_poly.type
_entity_poly.pdbx_seq_one_letter_code
_entity_poly.pdbx_strand_id
1 'polypeptide(L)'
;MLRSGSYTKPKPHSLIGALIVSVLVWAGAYISSFVGYLLALLSLVMIIVVVITDSVWPTERKQENAVVFALFWGCMIGGILPFIIVKYVEGGFEALYELL
;
A
#
# COMPACT_ATOMS: atom_id res chain seq x y z
N MET A 1 -1.60 -22.16 -1.98
CA MET A 1 -1.67 -22.76 -0.62
C MET A 1 -2.26 -21.70 0.31
N LEU A 2 -3.59 -21.54 0.34
CA LEU A 2 -4.25 -20.52 1.17
C LEU A 2 -4.28 -21.03 2.62
N ARG A 3 -3.29 -20.64 3.41
CA ARG A 3 -3.23 -20.94 4.84
C ARG A 3 -4.36 -20.19 5.55
N SER A 4 -5.37 -20.89 6.03
CA SER A 4 -6.49 -20.32 6.78
C SER A 4 -6.05 -19.88 8.18
N GLY A 5 -5.37 -18.73 8.25
CA GLY A 5 -5.28 -17.95 9.48
C GLY A 5 -6.53 -17.09 9.59
N SER A 6 -7.23 -17.15 10.72
CA SER A 6 -8.26 -16.17 11.03
C SER A 6 -7.60 -14.79 11.11
N TYR A 7 -8.02 -13.86 10.25
CA TYR A 7 -7.51 -12.49 10.22
C TYR A 7 -8.01 -11.75 11.46
N THR A 8 -7.09 -11.08 12.14
CA THR A 8 -7.43 -10.25 13.30
C THR A 8 -7.51 -8.79 12.89
N LYS A 9 -8.21 -7.98 13.68
CA LYS A 9 -8.30 -6.54 13.43
C LYS A 9 -6.94 -5.88 13.70
N PRO A 10 -6.44 -5.02 12.79
CA PRO A 10 -5.21 -4.29 13.03
C PRO A 10 -5.38 -3.27 14.15
N LYS A 11 -4.27 -2.94 14.81
CA LYS A 11 -4.26 -1.98 15.91
C LYS A 11 -4.59 -0.57 15.37
N PRO A 12 -5.40 0.22 16.10
CA PRO A 12 -5.85 1.53 15.61
C PRO A 12 -4.70 2.52 15.37
N HIS A 13 -3.61 2.44 16.15
CA HIS A 13 -2.44 3.30 15.94
C HIS A 13 -1.73 3.02 14.62
N SER A 14 -1.72 1.78 14.14
CA SER A 14 -1.11 1.42 12.86
C SER A 14 -1.95 1.87 11.68
N LEU A 15 -3.28 1.87 11.82
CA LEU A 15 -4.19 2.45 10.83
C LEU A 15 -3.97 3.96 10.71
N ILE A 16 -3.84 4.66 11.83
CA ILE A 16 -3.50 6.09 11.84
C ILE A 16 -2.13 6.32 11.20
N GLY A 17 -1.14 5.47 11.53
CA GLY A 17 0.18 5.49 10.89
C GLY A 17 0.09 5.32 9.38
N ALA A 18 -0.70 4.35 8.90
CA ALA A 18 -0.91 4.11 7.47
C ALA A 18 -1.53 5.33 6.78
N LEU A 19 -2.51 5.98 7.43
CA LEU A 19 -3.14 7.19 6.91
C LEU A 19 -2.14 8.34 6.78
N ILE A 20 -1.33 8.58 7.82
CA ILE A 20 -0.29 9.63 7.79
C ILE A 20 0.71 9.36 6.67
N VAL A 21 1.22 8.13 6.57
CA VAL A 21 2.14 7.74 5.50
C VAL A 21 1.48 7.91 4.13
N SER A 22 0.21 7.55 3.97
CA SER A 22 -0.51 7.73 2.71
C SER A 22 -0.56 9.18 2.25
N VAL A 23 -0.86 10.11 3.17
CA VAL A 23 -0.89 11.54 2.85
C VAL A 23 0.51 12.05 2.49
N LEU A 24 1.54 11.62 3.22
CA LEU A 24 2.93 11.99 2.93
C LEU A 24 3.42 11.44 1.59
N VAL A 25 3.06 10.20 1.25
CA VAL A 25 3.41 9.56 -0.01
C VAL A 25 2.78 10.33 -1.17
N TRP A 26 1.49 10.63 -1.08
CA TRP A 26 0.78 11.38 -2.10
C TRP A 26 1.34 12.80 -2.27
N ALA A 27 1.51 13.53 -1.17
CA ALA A 27 2.07 14.88 -1.20
C ALA A 27 3.53 14.89 -1.72
N GLY A 28 4.35 13.94 -1.28
CA GLY A 28 5.74 13.80 -1.72
C GLY A 28 5.85 13.50 -3.21
N ALA A 29 4.99 12.61 -3.73
CA ALA A 29 4.92 12.30 -5.15
C ALA A 29 4.46 13.51 -5.99
N TYR A 30 3.59 14.36 -5.44
CA TYR A 30 3.12 15.59 -6.12
C TYR A 30 4.20 16.67 -6.17
N ILE A 31 5.03 16.81 -5.13
CA ILE A 31 6.08 17.84 -5.06
C ILE A 31 7.23 17.56 -6.03
N SER A 32 7.59 16.29 -6.23
CA SER A 32 8.72 15.93 -7.09
C SER A 32 8.55 14.54 -7.71
N SER A 33 8.73 14.47 -9.04
CA SER A 33 8.71 13.20 -9.77
C SER A 33 9.78 12.23 -9.28
N PHE A 34 10.96 12.72 -8.87
CA PHE A 34 12.03 11.85 -8.32
C PHE A 34 11.58 11.17 -7.01
N VAL A 35 10.93 11.93 -6.11
CA VAL A 35 10.38 11.40 -4.86
C VAL A 35 9.27 10.39 -5.15
N GLY A 36 8.41 10.68 -6.13
CA GLY A 36 7.38 9.75 -6.60
C GLY A 36 7.96 8.41 -7.08
N TYR A 37 9.01 8.43 -7.92
CA TYR A 37 9.67 7.21 -8.39
C TYR A 37 10.32 6.41 -7.25
N LEU A 38 10.94 7.09 -6.28
CA LEU A 38 11.56 6.45 -5.13
C LEU A 38 10.50 5.78 -4.23
N LEU A 39 9.35 6.43 -4.02
CA LEU A 39 8.22 5.87 -3.29
C LEU A 39 7.56 4.69 -4.04
N ALA A 40 7.49 4.76 -5.37
CA ALA A 40 7.01 3.65 -6.19
C ALA A 40 7.94 2.42 -6.09
N LEU A 41 9.26 2.64 -6.14
CA LEU A 41 10.26 1.58 -5.93
C LEU A 41 10.11 0.95 -4.54
N LEU A 42 9.96 1.76 -3.50
CA LEU A 42 9.72 1.28 -2.13
C LEU A 42 8.43 0.45 -2.04
N SER A 43 7.36 0.88 -2.70
CA SER A 43 6.09 0.14 -2.77
C SER A 43 6.28 -1.22 -3.43
N LEU A 44 7.05 -1.28 -4.52
CA LEU A 44 7.34 -2.52 -5.23
C LEU A 44 8.18 -3.49 -4.37
N VAL A 45 9.21 -2.99 -3.69
CA VAL A 45 9.99 -3.78 -2.72
C VAL A 45 9.08 -4.33 -1.62
N MET A 46 8.19 -3.50 -1.09
CA MET A 46 7.24 -3.90 -0.08
C MET A 46 6.29 -5.00 -0.58
N ILE A 47 5.73 -4.88 -1.79
CA ILE A 47 4.90 -5.93 -2.40
C ILE A 47 5.67 -7.25 -2.50
N ILE A 48 6.90 -7.23 -2.98
CA ILE A 48 7.75 -8.44 -3.09
C ILE A 48 7.97 -9.05 -1.70
N VAL A 49 8.30 -8.22 -0.70
CA VAL A 49 8.48 -8.68 0.68
C VAL A 49 7.21 -9.36 1.19
N VAL A 50 6.02 -8.86 0.87
CA VAL A 50 4.73 -9.47 1.29
C VAL A 50 4.40 -10.76 0.55
N VAL A 51 4.80 -10.87 -0.71
CA VAL A 51 4.66 -12.13 -1.45
C VAL A 51 5.54 -13.22 -0.82
N ILE A 52 6.72 -12.85 -0.31
CA ILE A 52 7.68 -13.78 0.29
C ILE A 52 7.39 -14.03 1.78
N THR A 53 6.99 -13.00 2.52
CA THR A 53 6.69 -13.05 3.95
C THR A 53 5.18 -13.02 4.13
N ASP A 54 4.62 -14.15 4.60
CA ASP A 54 3.20 -14.33 4.93
C ASP A 54 2.49 -13.00 5.28
N SER A 55 1.35 -12.71 4.65
CA SER A 55 0.42 -11.58 4.87
C SER A 55 0.86 -10.46 5.83
N VAL A 56 0.87 -9.20 5.34
CA VAL A 56 1.02 -8.01 6.20
C VAL A 56 -0.13 -7.87 7.17
N TRP A 57 -1.31 -8.35 6.79
CA TRP A 57 -2.47 -8.32 7.65
C TRP A 57 -2.23 -9.18 8.90
N PRO A 58 -2.52 -8.66 10.12
CA PRO A 58 -2.33 -9.43 11.34
C PRO A 58 -3.20 -10.68 11.35
N THR A 59 -2.65 -11.75 11.93
CA THR A 59 -3.36 -13.02 12.11
C THR A 59 -3.27 -13.42 13.57
N GLU A 60 -4.09 -14.37 14.00
CA GLU A 60 -4.04 -14.90 15.37
C GLU A 60 -2.65 -15.44 15.77
N ARG A 61 -1.84 -15.88 14.80
CA ARG A 61 -0.50 -16.42 15.02
C ARG A 61 0.64 -15.41 14.85
N LYS A 62 0.39 -14.30 14.15
CA LYS A 62 1.40 -13.28 13.83
C LYS A 62 0.91 -11.92 14.31
N GLN A 63 1.52 -11.43 15.37
CA GLN A 63 1.29 -10.05 15.80
C GLN A 63 1.82 -9.08 14.74
N GLU A 64 1.06 -8.01 14.53
CA GLU A 64 1.39 -6.96 13.59
C GLU A 64 2.59 -6.14 14.07
N ASN A 65 3.45 -5.76 13.12
CA ASN A 65 4.41 -4.69 13.31
C ASN A 65 3.80 -3.40 12.76
N ALA A 66 3.46 -2.47 13.67
CA ALA A 66 2.75 -1.23 13.35
C ALA A 66 3.46 -0.38 12.29
N VAL A 67 4.79 -0.34 12.31
CA VAL A 67 5.59 0.45 11.36
C VAL A 67 5.54 -0.16 9.97
N VAL A 68 5.73 -1.47 9.87
CA VAL A 68 5.67 -2.19 8.58
C VAL A 68 4.26 -2.15 7.99
N PHE A 69 3.23 -2.31 8.84
CA PHE A 69 1.84 -2.19 8.44
C PHE A 69 1.54 -0.78 7.89
N ALA A 70 1.94 0.26 8.63
CA ALA A 70 1.75 1.65 8.24
C ALA A 70 2.46 2.00 6.93
N LEU A 71 3.72 1.58 6.78
CA LEU A 71 4.49 1.82 5.56
C LEU A 71 3.88 1.08 4.36
N PHE A 72 3.56 -0.20 4.52
CA PHE A 72 2.97 -1.00 3.43
C PHE A 72 1.65 -0.41 2.96
N TRP A 73 0.66 -0.29 3.86
CA TRP A 73 -0.67 0.18 3.48
C TRP A 73 -0.68 1.67 3.14
N GLY A 74 0.16 2.48 3.80
CA GLY A 74 0.33 3.89 3.45
C GLY A 74 0.90 4.09 2.06
N CYS A 75 1.91 3.31 1.66
CA CYS A 75 2.44 3.37 0.29
C CYS A 75 1.44 2.86 -0.75
N MET A 76 0.76 1.75 -0.48
CA MET A 76 -0.28 1.20 -1.36
C MET A 76 -1.43 2.20 -1.58
N ILE A 77 -1.96 2.78 -0.49
CA ILE A 77 -3.08 3.71 -0.54
C ILE A 77 -2.63 5.10 -1.02
N GLY A 78 -1.45 5.56 -0.65
CA GLY A 78 -0.97 6.91 -0.99
C GLY A 78 -0.39 7.03 -2.40
N GLY A 79 0.11 5.94 -2.96
CA GLY A 79 0.71 5.91 -4.30
C GLY A 79 -0.21 5.26 -5.33
N ILE A 80 -0.53 3.98 -5.13
CA ILE A 80 -1.21 3.17 -6.14
C ILE A 80 -2.67 3.60 -6.32
N LEU A 81 -3.39 3.82 -5.21
CA LEU A 81 -4.81 4.15 -5.29
C LEU A 81 -5.07 5.49 -6.04
N PRO A 82 -4.36 6.61 -5.74
CA PRO A 82 -4.48 7.83 -6.53
C PRO A 82 -4.13 7.63 -8.01
N PHE A 83 -3.11 6.84 -8.32
CA PHE A 83 -2.75 6.53 -9.70
C PHE A 83 -3.88 5.82 -10.45
N ILE A 84 -4.48 4.79 -9.83
CA ILE A 84 -5.64 4.06 -10.40
C ILE A 84 -6.82 5.01 -10.59
N ILE A 85 -7.13 5.86 -9.60
CA ILE A 85 -8.22 6.83 -9.67
C ILE A 85 -8.01 7.81 -10.81
N VAL A 86 -6.80 8.39 -10.94
CA VAL A 86 -6.48 9.32 -12.02
C VAL A 86 -6.65 8.65 -13.38
N LYS A 87 -6.10 7.45 -13.55
CA LYS A 87 -6.22 6.70 -14.82
C LYS A 87 -7.67 6.37 -15.17
N TYR A 88 -8.46 5.98 -14.17
CA TYR A 88 -9.89 5.74 -14.34
C TYR A 88 -10.66 7.02 -14.72
N VAL A 89 -10.34 8.16 -14.12
CA VAL A 89 -11.00 9.44 -14.44
C VAL A 89 -10.60 9.92 -15.84
N GLU A 90 -9.34 9.75 -16.24
CA GLU A 90 -8.82 10.18 -17.54
C GLU A 90 -9.32 9.33 -18.72
N GLY A 91 -9.39 8.02 -18.56
CA GLY A 91 -9.68 7.08 -19.66
C GLY A 91 -10.80 6.08 -19.39
N GLY A 92 -11.56 6.25 -18.31
CA GLY A 92 -12.67 5.37 -17.96
C GLY A 92 -12.20 3.94 -17.63
N PHE A 93 -13.09 2.97 -17.89
CA PHE A 93 -12.81 1.55 -17.66
C PHE A 93 -11.77 0.96 -18.62
N GLU A 94 -11.65 1.50 -19.85
CA GLU A 94 -10.69 1.00 -20.85
C GLU A 94 -9.24 1.23 -20.41
N ALA A 95 -8.94 2.41 -19.83
CA ALA A 95 -7.61 2.71 -19.32
C ALA A 95 -7.17 1.83 -18.13
N LEU A 96 -8.12 1.25 -17.39
CA LEU A 96 -7.80 0.26 -16.36
C LEU A 96 -7.48 -1.11 -16.95
N TYR A 97 -8.10 -1.48 -18.07
CA TYR A 97 -7.85 -2.75 -18.74
C TYR A 97 -6.47 -2.79 -19.40
N GLU A 98 -5.96 -1.66 -19.89
CA GLU A 98 -4.60 -1.54 -20.42
C GLU A 98 -3.49 -1.67 -19.35
N LEU A 99 -3.85 -1.53 -18.06
CA LEU A 99 -2.91 -1.66 -16.93
C LEU A 99 -2.75 -3.09 -16.40
N LEU A 100 -3.62 -4.03 -16.82
CA LEU A 100 -3.70 -5.42 -16.35
C LEU A 100 -3.16 -6.41 -17.39
#